data_AF-A0A2D6N4B8-F1
#
_entry.id   AF-A0A2D6N4B8-F1
#
_cell.length_a   1.000
_cell.length_b   1.000
_cell.length_c   1.000
_cell.angle_alpha   90.00
_cell.angle_beta   90.00
_cell.angle_gamma   90.00
#
_symmetry.space_group_name_H-M   'P 1'
#
loop_
_entity.id
_entity.type
_entity.pdbx_description
1 polymer ?
#
loop_
_entity_poly.entity_id
_entity_poly.type
_entity_poly.pdbx_seq_one_letter_code
_entity_poly.pdbx_strand_id
1 'polypeptide(L)'
;MVRRPGPVPSMLALYHIPAQAHPDAIPLQVAASILGSGRSSRLYKALVHRGLATHANANADARKDPGLFSLSATLRRGVETAEVEEIALREAESLGEGEISDAELAKVRRQVRSWFLMNAEGASRQARLLGQFEVEHTWRAYFTYLDDLAAVTPTEVARVARTYLHPNNRTVGWFLPTQQRGRPTRRRRRS
;
A
#
# COMPACT_ATOMS: atom_id res chain seq x y z
N MET A 1 -3.90 17.86 7.17
CA MET A 1 -4.06 17.26 8.52
C MET A 1 -5.50 17.39 8.96
N VAL A 2 -6.14 16.29 9.36
CA VAL A 2 -7.53 16.27 9.85
C VAL A 2 -7.56 15.83 11.31
N ARG A 3 -8.33 16.54 12.14
CA ARG A 3 -8.50 16.27 13.58
C ARG A 3 -9.96 15.93 13.87
N ARG A 4 -10.26 14.69 14.25
CA ARG A 4 -11.60 14.24 14.68
C ARG A 4 -11.47 13.21 15.82
N PRO A 5 -12.54 12.91 16.58
CA PRO A 5 -12.53 11.81 17.54
C PRO A 5 -12.17 10.48 16.85
N GLY A 6 -11.22 9.76 17.41
CA GLY A 6 -10.74 8.46 16.90
C GLY A 6 -9.73 7.84 17.89
N PRO A 7 -9.37 6.56 17.72
CA PRO A 7 -8.57 5.87 18.74
C PRO A 7 -7.06 6.16 18.65
N VAL A 8 -6.49 6.25 17.44
CA VAL A 8 -5.04 6.33 17.21
C VAL A 8 -4.69 7.17 15.96
N PRO A 9 -3.48 7.79 15.89
CA PRO A 9 -3.00 8.48 14.70
C PRO A 9 -2.85 7.54 13.50
N SER A 10 -3.16 8.04 12.31
CA SER A 10 -2.99 7.32 11.05
C SER A 10 -2.43 8.21 9.96
N MET A 11 -1.59 7.63 9.11
CA MET A 11 -0.94 8.27 7.98
C MET A 11 -1.45 7.65 6.68
N LEU A 12 -1.57 8.49 5.65
CA LEU A 12 -1.70 8.10 4.26
C LEU A 12 -0.73 8.95 3.43
N ALA A 13 0.24 8.33 2.76
CA ALA A 13 1.02 8.97 1.70
C ALA A 13 0.53 8.48 0.35
N LEU A 14 0.41 9.39 -0.61
CA LEU A 14 -0.10 9.15 -1.95
C LEU A 14 0.90 9.64 -2.98
N TYR A 15 1.10 8.86 -4.03
CA TYR A 15 1.88 9.23 -5.20
C TYR A 15 1.05 9.02 -6.46
N HIS A 16 1.16 9.92 -7.44
CA HIS A 16 0.48 9.71 -8.73
C HIS A 16 1.20 8.62 -9.52
N ILE A 17 0.43 7.72 -10.11
CA ILE A 17 0.93 6.65 -10.98
C ILE A 17 0.14 6.64 -12.30
N PRO A 18 0.71 6.08 -13.37
CA PRO A 18 0.02 6.04 -14.65
C PRO A 18 -1.21 5.12 -14.60
N ALA A 19 -1.99 5.15 -15.68
CA ALA A 19 -3.12 4.25 -15.88
C ALA A 19 -2.66 2.78 -15.97
N GLN A 20 -3.59 1.85 -15.73
CA GLN A 20 -3.36 0.41 -15.73
C GLN A 20 -2.84 -0.13 -17.08
N ALA A 21 -3.13 0.57 -18.19
CA ALA A 21 -2.64 0.21 -19.52
C ALA A 21 -1.14 0.53 -19.73
N HIS A 22 -0.53 1.33 -18.84
CA HIS A 22 0.87 1.71 -18.96
C HIS A 22 1.80 0.54 -18.55
N PRO A 23 2.94 0.32 -19.24
CA PRO A 23 3.86 -0.77 -18.92
C PRO A 23 4.40 -0.74 -17.48
N ASP A 24 4.44 0.45 -16.87
CA ASP A 24 4.89 0.61 -15.48
C ASP A 24 3.87 0.14 -14.43
N ALA A 25 2.62 -0.15 -14.81
CA ALA A 25 1.57 -0.51 -13.85
C ALA A 25 1.90 -1.81 -13.09
N ILE A 26 2.34 -2.86 -13.78
CA ILE A 26 2.67 -4.16 -13.15
C ILE A 26 3.92 -4.06 -12.27
N PRO A 27 5.05 -3.44 -12.70
CA PRO A 27 6.17 -3.16 -11.81
C PRO A 27 5.80 -2.36 -10.55
N LEU A 28 4.87 -1.39 -10.66
CA LEU A 28 4.35 -0.65 -9.50
C LEU A 28 3.51 -1.53 -8.56
N GLN A 29 2.69 -2.44 -9.09
CA GLN A 29 1.98 -3.42 -8.26
C GLN A 29 2.94 -4.38 -7.53
N VAL A 30 4.04 -4.75 -8.18
CA VAL A 30 5.12 -5.52 -7.54
C VAL A 30 5.79 -4.71 -6.44
N ALA A 31 6.12 -3.42 -6.68
CA ALA A 31 6.67 -2.52 -5.67
C ALA A 31 5.76 -2.42 -4.43
N ALA A 32 4.46 -2.22 -4.63
CA ALA A 32 3.47 -2.19 -3.54
C ALA A 32 3.45 -3.50 -2.74
N SER A 33 3.56 -4.64 -3.42
CA SER A 33 3.58 -5.95 -2.77
C SER A 33 4.87 -6.21 -1.96
N ILE A 34 6.02 -5.68 -2.40
CA ILE A 34 7.27 -5.72 -1.63
C ILE A 34 7.10 -4.89 -0.34
N LEU A 35 6.55 -3.69 -0.46
CA LEU A 35 6.40 -2.75 0.65
C LEU A 35 5.32 -3.19 1.67
N GLY A 36 4.18 -3.68 1.21
CA GLY A 36 2.97 -3.86 2.04
C GLY A 36 2.48 -5.29 2.23
N SER A 37 2.84 -6.24 1.37
CA SER A 37 2.18 -7.56 1.39
C SER A 37 2.76 -8.55 2.41
N GLY A 38 2.02 -8.71 3.51
CA GLY A 38 2.25 -9.72 4.56
C GLY A 38 3.30 -9.32 5.60
N ARG A 39 3.53 -10.23 6.57
CA ARG A 39 4.44 -9.99 7.72
C ARG A 39 5.93 -9.90 7.36
N SER A 40 6.29 -10.29 6.14
CA SER A 40 7.65 -10.20 5.63
C SER A 40 7.88 -8.95 4.75
N SER A 41 6.85 -8.13 4.55
CA SER A 41 6.96 -6.87 3.81
C SER A 41 7.84 -5.85 4.54
N ARG A 42 8.41 -4.91 3.78
CA ARG A 42 9.33 -3.90 4.33
C ARG A 42 8.66 -3.03 5.38
N LEU A 43 7.46 -2.50 5.10
CA LEU A 43 6.72 -1.66 6.04
C LEU A 43 6.33 -2.42 7.31
N TYR A 44 5.95 -3.70 7.20
CA TYR A 44 5.66 -4.50 8.39
C TYR A 44 6.89 -4.64 9.28
N LYS A 45 8.06 -4.98 8.70
CA LYS A 45 9.31 -5.13 9.45
C LYS A 45 9.77 -3.82 10.06
N ALA A 46 9.65 -2.71 9.32
CA ALA A 46 10.14 -1.41 9.75
C ALA A 46 9.23 -0.77 10.81
N LEU A 47 7.91 -0.97 10.74
CA LEU A 47 6.94 -0.27 11.60
C LEU A 47 6.23 -1.19 12.59
N VAL A 48 5.65 -2.29 12.12
CA VAL A 48 4.79 -3.14 12.95
C VAL A 48 5.61 -4.02 13.88
N HIS A 49 6.65 -4.67 13.35
CA HIS A 49 7.54 -5.54 14.11
C HIS A 49 8.31 -4.79 15.20
N ARG A 50 8.65 -3.52 14.94
CA ARG A 50 9.32 -2.62 15.92
C ARG A 50 8.37 -2.00 16.94
N GLY A 51 7.07 -2.29 16.86
CA GLY A 51 6.08 -1.75 17.80
C GLY A 51 5.66 -0.30 17.56
N LEU A 52 6.04 0.31 16.43
CA LEU A 52 5.67 1.69 16.09
C LEU A 52 4.23 1.79 15.55
N ALA A 53 3.80 0.78 14.80
CA ALA A 53 2.48 0.70 14.19
C ALA A 53 1.73 -0.58 14.58
N THR A 54 0.41 -0.54 14.53
CA THR A 54 -0.45 -1.74 14.55
C THR A 54 -0.72 -2.26 13.14
N HIS A 55 -0.60 -1.39 12.14
CA HIS A 55 -0.82 -1.72 10.74
C HIS A 55 0.09 -0.85 9.87
N ALA A 56 0.64 -1.45 8.82
CA ALA A 56 1.32 -0.75 7.75
C ALA A 56 1.10 -1.51 6.43
N ASN A 57 0.81 -0.80 5.35
CA ASN A 57 0.50 -1.39 4.06
C ASN A 57 0.88 -0.45 2.91
N ALA A 58 1.01 -1.00 1.71
CA ALA A 58 1.17 -0.28 0.47
C ALA A 58 0.22 -0.85 -0.59
N ASN A 59 -0.24 0.00 -1.50
CA ASN A 59 -1.11 -0.40 -2.60
C ASN A 59 -0.79 0.41 -3.87
N ALA A 60 -0.96 -0.21 -5.03
CA ALA A 60 -0.92 0.46 -6.32
C ALA A 60 -2.31 0.33 -6.96
N ASP A 61 -3.12 1.39 -6.87
CA ASP A 61 -4.47 1.45 -7.44
C ASP A 61 -4.39 2.18 -8.78
N ALA A 62 -3.86 1.48 -9.78
CA ALA A 62 -3.90 1.93 -11.16
C ALA A 62 -5.27 1.60 -11.77
N ARG A 63 -5.83 2.58 -12.49
CA ARG A 63 -7.19 2.52 -13.04
C ARG A 63 -7.13 2.80 -14.54
N LYS A 64 -8.30 2.89 -15.18
CA LYS A 64 -8.41 3.35 -16.57
C LYS A 64 -7.76 4.72 -16.78
N ASP A 65 -7.91 5.60 -15.80
CA ASP A 65 -7.22 6.88 -15.69
C ASP A 65 -6.03 6.79 -14.73
N PRO A 66 -5.09 7.77 -14.73
CA PRO A 66 -4.00 7.82 -13.77
C PRO A 66 -4.46 7.58 -12.33
N GLY A 67 -3.78 6.64 -11.68
CA GLY A 67 -4.15 6.11 -10.38
C GLY A 67 -3.32 6.68 -9.24
N LEU A 68 -3.38 6.00 -8.10
CA LEU A 68 -2.59 6.34 -6.91
C LEU A 68 -1.81 5.14 -6.38
N PHE A 69 -0.55 5.38 -6.06
CA PHE A 69 0.21 4.52 -5.17
C PHE A 69 0.07 5.05 -3.75
N SER A 70 -0.32 4.21 -2.81
CA SER A 70 -0.57 4.63 -1.43
C SER A 70 0.27 3.86 -0.44
N LEU A 71 0.81 4.55 0.56
CA LEU A 71 1.34 3.98 1.79
C LEU A 71 0.39 4.34 2.93
N SER A 72 0.03 3.39 3.77
CA SER A 72 -0.82 3.65 4.93
C SER A 72 -0.22 3.05 6.19
N ALA A 73 -0.28 3.78 7.30
CA ALA A 73 0.14 3.29 8.61
C ALA A 73 -0.83 3.73 9.70
N THR A 74 -1.08 2.85 10.67
CA THR A 74 -1.84 3.15 11.88
C THR A 74 -0.94 2.96 13.08
N LEU A 75 -0.70 4.04 13.82
CA LEU A 75 0.32 4.10 14.85
C LEU A 75 -0.17 3.50 16.16
N ARG A 76 0.77 3.07 17.00
CA ARG A 76 0.47 2.85 18.42
C ARG A 76 0.32 4.17 19.15
N ARG A 77 -0.37 4.14 20.28
CA ARG A 77 -0.53 5.31 21.15
C ARG A 77 0.83 5.76 21.69
N GLY A 78 1.10 7.06 21.60
CA GLY A 78 2.33 7.67 22.14
C GLY A 78 3.55 7.56 21.22
N VAL A 79 3.41 6.97 20.03
CA VAL A 79 4.47 6.97 19.01
C VAL A 79 4.47 8.30 18.28
N GLU A 80 5.66 8.84 18.05
CA GLU A 80 5.86 10.09 17.33
C GLU A 80 5.51 9.94 15.85
N THR A 81 4.67 10.84 15.34
CA THR A 81 4.17 10.76 13.96
C THR A 81 5.28 10.98 12.94
N ALA A 82 6.22 11.88 13.25
CA ALA A 82 7.33 12.21 12.35
C ALA A 82 8.28 11.02 12.13
N GLU A 83 8.56 10.24 13.17
CA GLU A 83 9.40 9.04 13.08
C GLU A 83 8.78 8.01 12.12
N VAL A 84 7.48 7.74 12.26
CA VAL A 84 6.77 6.78 11.42
C VAL A 84 6.66 7.28 9.98
N GLU A 85 6.44 8.58 9.79
CA GLU A 85 6.47 9.20 8.46
C GLU A 85 7.81 8.95 7.77
N GLU A 86 8.91 9.32 8.44
CA GLU A 86 10.25 9.20 7.89
C GLU A 86 10.58 7.75 7.52
N ILE A 87 10.29 6.80 8.41
CA ILE A 87 10.54 5.38 8.16
C ILE A 87 9.71 4.88 6.97
N ALA A 88 8.40 5.16 6.95
CA ALA A 88 7.51 4.69 5.89
C ALA A 88 7.93 5.20 4.51
N LEU A 89 8.29 6.48 4.45
CA LEU A 89 8.70 7.13 3.21
C LEU A 89 10.08 6.65 2.76
N ARG A 90 11.03 6.50 3.69
CA ARG A 90 12.36 5.93 3.37
C ARG A 90 12.24 4.54 2.75
N GLU A 91 11.43 3.65 3.32
CA GLU A 91 11.27 2.29 2.78
C GLU A 91 10.70 2.27 1.35
N ALA A 92 9.80 3.20 1.03
CA ALA A 92 9.21 3.31 -0.30
C ALA A 92 10.16 3.94 -1.32
N GLU A 93 10.84 5.01 -0.93
CA GLU A 93 11.68 5.83 -1.83
C GLU A 93 13.04 5.17 -2.07
N SER A 94 13.57 4.40 -1.09
CA SER A 94 14.81 3.63 -1.26
C SER A 94 14.69 2.46 -2.22
N LEU A 95 13.48 2.00 -2.57
CA LEU A 95 13.31 1.04 -3.66
C LEU A 95 13.93 1.55 -4.97
N GLY A 96 13.94 2.88 -5.17
CA GLY A 96 14.57 3.51 -6.33
C GLY A 96 16.08 3.31 -6.39
N GLU A 97 16.74 2.99 -5.27
CA GLU A 97 18.19 2.81 -5.16
C GLU A 97 18.66 1.45 -5.69
N GLY A 98 17.75 0.48 -5.87
CA GLY A 98 18.03 -0.81 -6.51
C GLY A 98 18.32 -1.96 -5.55
N GLU A 99 18.23 -1.76 -4.24
CA GLU A 99 18.42 -2.81 -3.22
C GLU A 99 17.19 -3.74 -3.14
N ILE A 100 16.85 -4.45 -4.22
CA ILE A 100 15.72 -5.36 -4.28
C ILE A 100 16.22 -6.78 -4.51
N SER A 101 15.94 -7.68 -3.55
CA SER A 101 16.41 -9.05 -3.61
C SER A 101 15.50 -9.95 -4.45
N ASP A 102 16.08 -10.97 -5.08
CA ASP A 102 15.32 -12.01 -5.79
C ASP A 102 14.33 -12.74 -4.86
N ALA A 103 14.67 -12.86 -3.58
CA ALA A 103 13.80 -13.44 -2.57
C ALA A 103 12.50 -12.63 -2.38
N GLU A 104 12.58 -11.29 -2.43
CA GLU A 104 11.41 -10.42 -2.37
C GLU A 104 10.51 -10.58 -3.60
N LEU A 105 11.09 -10.60 -4.81
CA LEU A 105 10.33 -10.84 -6.04
C LEU A 105 9.69 -12.23 -6.04
N ALA A 106 10.43 -13.27 -5.69
CA ALA A 106 9.92 -14.63 -5.63
C ALA A 106 8.77 -14.74 -4.63
N LYS A 107 8.84 -14.02 -3.49
CA LYS A 107 7.75 -13.94 -2.53
C LYS A 107 6.52 -13.29 -3.16
N VAL A 108 6.66 -12.12 -3.79
CA VAL A 108 5.55 -11.41 -4.42
C VAL A 108 4.87 -12.28 -5.47
N ARG A 109 5.65 -12.94 -6.36
CA ARG A 109 5.13 -13.85 -7.38
C ARG A 109 4.29 -14.98 -6.77
N ARG A 110 4.77 -15.61 -5.69
CA ARG A 110 4.00 -16.65 -4.98
C ARG A 110 2.70 -16.11 -4.38
N GLN A 111 2.76 -14.95 -3.73
CA GLN A 111 1.58 -14.32 -3.11
C GLN A 111 0.53 -13.96 -4.14
N VAL A 112 0.92 -13.29 -5.23
CA VAL A 112 -0.01 -12.84 -6.27
C VAL A 112 -0.57 -14.04 -7.05
N ARG A 113 0.24 -15.04 -7.38
CA ARG A 113 -0.25 -16.27 -8.00
C ARG A 113 -1.28 -16.98 -7.13
N SER A 114 -1.00 -17.13 -5.83
CA SER A 114 -1.94 -17.75 -4.88
C SER A 114 -3.24 -16.94 -4.79
N TRP A 115 -3.16 -15.62 -4.68
CA TRP A 115 -4.35 -14.75 -4.65
C TRP A 115 -5.16 -14.87 -5.95
N PHE A 116 -4.50 -14.84 -7.10
CA PHE A 116 -5.16 -14.91 -8.41
C PHE A 116 -5.89 -16.24 -8.58
N LEU A 117 -5.24 -17.37 -8.25
CA LEU A 117 -5.88 -18.69 -8.34
C LEU A 117 -7.10 -18.82 -7.43
N MET A 118 -7.02 -18.33 -6.19
CA MET A 118 -8.16 -18.32 -5.27
C MET A 118 -9.32 -17.44 -5.78
N ASN A 119 -8.99 -16.31 -6.43
CA ASN A 119 -9.99 -15.40 -7.00
C ASN A 119 -10.48 -15.82 -8.39
N ALA A 120 -9.81 -16.76 -9.05
CA ALA A 120 -10.21 -17.34 -10.33
C ALA A 120 -10.92 -18.70 -10.16
N GLU A 121 -11.14 -19.16 -8.93
CA GLU A 121 -11.82 -20.42 -8.68
C GLU A 121 -13.34 -20.26 -8.83
N GLY A 122 -13.95 -20.91 -9.82
CA GLY A 122 -15.40 -20.89 -10.05
C GLY A 122 -15.89 -19.75 -10.96
N ALA A 123 -16.90 -20.05 -11.76
CA ALA A 123 -17.36 -19.22 -12.88
C ALA A 123 -17.70 -17.77 -12.47
N SER A 124 -18.42 -17.57 -11.35
CA SER A 124 -18.81 -16.22 -10.92
C SER A 124 -17.62 -15.35 -10.51
N ARG A 125 -16.59 -15.94 -9.90
CA ARG A 125 -15.40 -15.18 -9.51
C ARG A 125 -14.52 -14.86 -10.72
N GLN A 126 -14.41 -15.78 -11.67
CA GLN A 126 -13.76 -15.52 -12.97
C GLN A 126 -14.46 -14.41 -13.75
N ALA A 127 -15.80 -14.44 -13.84
CA ALA A 127 -16.58 -13.40 -14.50
C ALA A 127 -16.36 -12.02 -13.84
N ARG A 128 -16.31 -11.97 -12.50
CA ARG A 128 -15.99 -10.74 -11.76
C ARG A 128 -14.58 -10.22 -12.08
N LEU A 129 -13.57 -11.09 -12.09
CA LEU A 129 -12.20 -10.70 -12.44
C LEU A 129 -12.13 -10.18 -13.88
N LEU A 130 -12.69 -10.90 -14.85
CA LEU A 130 -12.71 -10.46 -16.25
C LEU A 130 -13.38 -9.09 -16.40
N GLY A 131 -14.52 -8.87 -15.72
CA GLY A 131 -15.19 -7.58 -15.70
C GLY A 131 -14.32 -6.47 -15.07
N GLN A 132 -13.59 -6.77 -14.01
CA GLN A 132 -12.65 -5.84 -13.39
C GLN A 132 -11.52 -5.47 -14.36
N PHE A 133 -10.88 -6.46 -15.00
CA PHE A 133 -9.84 -6.22 -16.01
C PHE A 133 -10.35 -5.38 -17.19
N GLU A 134 -11.59 -5.58 -17.64
CA GLU A 134 -12.20 -4.76 -18.71
C GLU A 134 -12.42 -3.31 -18.30
N VAL A 135 -12.83 -3.09 -17.05
CA VAL A 135 -13.02 -1.73 -16.52
C VAL A 135 -11.68 -0.99 -16.40
N GLU A 136 -10.63 -1.69 -15.97
CA GLU A 136 -9.31 -1.10 -15.70
C GLU A 136 -8.47 -0.92 -16.98
N HIS A 137 -8.51 -1.87 -17.90
CA HIS A 137 -7.74 -1.81 -19.15
C HIS A 137 -8.38 -2.65 -20.26
N THR A 138 -8.29 -3.98 -20.17
CA THR A 138 -8.89 -4.92 -21.12
C THR A 138 -9.01 -6.30 -20.46
N TRP A 139 -10.12 -6.98 -20.71
CA TRP A 139 -10.33 -8.36 -20.25
C TRP A 139 -9.23 -9.33 -20.72
N ARG A 140 -8.53 -9.02 -21.83
CA ARG A 140 -7.43 -9.84 -22.35
C ARG A 140 -6.25 -9.92 -21.40
N ALA A 141 -6.00 -8.86 -20.63
CA ALA A 141 -4.91 -8.82 -19.66
C ALA A 141 -5.08 -9.87 -18.54
N TYR A 142 -6.31 -10.36 -18.31
CA TYR A 142 -6.55 -11.48 -17.40
C TYR A 142 -5.70 -12.71 -17.75
N PHE A 143 -5.48 -12.98 -19.04
CA PHE A 143 -4.79 -14.18 -19.51
C PHE A 143 -3.26 -14.05 -19.46
N THR A 144 -2.72 -12.83 -19.55
CA THR A 144 -1.28 -12.58 -19.53
C THR A 144 -0.78 -12.11 -18.17
N TYR A 145 -1.67 -11.70 -17.26
CA TYR A 145 -1.31 -11.04 -16.00
C TYR A 145 -0.25 -11.77 -15.17
N LEU A 146 -0.34 -13.09 -15.03
CA LEU A 146 0.64 -13.85 -14.26
C LEU A 146 2.00 -13.95 -14.96
N ASP A 147 2.01 -14.00 -16.29
CA ASP A 147 3.24 -14.05 -17.09
C ASP A 147 3.92 -12.67 -17.10
N ASP A 148 3.13 -11.61 -17.28
CA ASP A 148 3.61 -10.23 -17.23
C ASP A 148 4.21 -9.90 -15.85
N LEU A 149 3.56 -10.35 -14.76
CA LEU A 149 4.09 -10.20 -13.41
C LEU A 149 5.34 -11.05 -13.18
N ALA A 150 5.44 -12.23 -13.80
CA ALA A 150 6.62 -13.08 -13.76
C ALA A 150 7.77 -12.56 -14.65
N ALA A 151 7.53 -11.64 -15.56
CA ALA A 151 8.58 -10.98 -16.34
C ALA A 151 9.28 -9.86 -15.55
N VAL A 152 8.60 -9.26 -14.56
CA VAL A 152 9.13 -8.12 -13.79
C VAL A 152 10.45 -8.44 -13.10
N THR A 153 11.44 -7.60 -13.37
CA THR A 153 12.81 -7.68 -12.83
C THR A 153 13.03 -6.69 -11.67
N PRO A 154 14.05 -6.92 -10.80
CA PRO A 154 14.41 -5.96 -9.75
C PRO A 154 14.72 -4.56 -10.31
N THR A 155 15.39 -4.50 -11.46
CA THR A 155 15.74 -3.26 -12.15
C THR A 155 14.51 -2.47 -12.59
N GLU A 156 13.47 -3.14 -13.10
CA GLU A 156 12.22 -2.47 -13.47
C GLU A 156 11.49 -1.90 -12.26
N VAL A 157 11.45 -2.66 -11.15
CA VAL A 157 10.85 -2.18 -9.89
C VAL A 157 11.59 -0.96 -9.38
N ALA A 158 12.93 -0.99 -9.38
CA ALA A 158 13.74 0.15 -8.97
C ALA A 158 13.55 1.37 -9.89
N ARG A 159 13.47 1.14 -11.21
CA ARG A 159 13.22 2.21 -12.19
C ARG A 159 11.87 2.89 -11.94
N VAL A 160 10.79 2.13 -11.77
CA VAL A 160 9.47 2.74 -11.53
C VAL A 160 9.40 3.40 -10.15
N ALA A 161 10.01 2.81 -9.12
CA ALA A 161 10.10 3.44 -7.81
C ALA A 161 10.80 4.80 -7.89
N ARG A 162 11.94 4.89 -8.60
CA ARG A 162 12.65 6.15 -8.83
C ARG A 162 11.83 7.17 -9.63
N THR A 163 11.00 6.70 -10.56
CA THR A 163 10.17 7.54 -11.43
C THR A 163 8.98 8.12 -10.69
N TYR A 164 8.31 7.36 -9.82
CA TYR A 164 7.02 7.75 -9.23
C TYR A 164 7.06 7.97 -7.72
N LEU A 165 7.91 7.23 -6.98
CA LEU A 165 7.99 7.29 -5.53
C LEU A 165 9.09 8.28 -5.10
N HIS A 166 8.82 9.57 -5.30
CA HIS A 166 9.74 10.63 -4.91
C HIS A 166 8.99 11.81 -4.28
N PRO A 167 9.68 12.68 -3.49
CA PRO A 167 9.04 13.76 -2.75
C PRO A 167 8.18 14.71 -3.60
N ASN A 168 8.65 15.06 -4.81
CA ASN A 168 7.90 15.98 -5.70
C ASN A 168 6.61 15.37 -6.29
N ASN A 169 6.38 14.06 -6.16
CA ASN A 169 5.16 13.38 -6.60
C ASN A 169 4.35 12.86 -5.40
N ARG A 170 4.61 13.38 -4.19
CA ARG A 170 4.06 12.85 -2.94
C ARG A 170 3.12 13.85 -2.27
N THR A 171 1.98 13.35 -1.81
CA THR A 171 1.10 14.05 -0.86
C THR A 171 0.94 13.22 0.41
N VAL A 172 1.20 13.81 1.58
CA VAL A 172 1.05 13.12 2.88
C VAL A 172 -0.11 13.71 3.68
N GLY A 173 -0.98 12.84 4.15
CA GLY A 173 -2.13 13.16 4.99
C GLY A 173 -2.07 12.46 6.34
N TRP A 174 -2.25 13.23 7.41
CA TRP A 174 -2.40 12.71 8.76
C TRP A 174 -3.81 12.87 9.30
N PHE A 175 -4.30 11.79 9.91
CA PHE A 175 -5.39 11.80 10.86
C PHE A 175 -4.82 11.80 12.28
N LEU A 176 -5.13 12.85 13.05
CA LEU A 176 -4.72 12.95 14.45
C LEU A 176 -5.96 12.93 15.35
N PRO A 177 -6.14 11.91 16.20
CA PRO A 177 -7.28 11.86 17.10
C PRO A 177 -7.21 13.00 18.12
N THR A 178 -8.29 13.75 18.25
CA THR A 178 -8.49 14.66 19.39
C THR A 178 -9.14 13.88 20.52
N GLN A 179 -8.68 14.08 21.77
CA GLN A 179 -9.38 13.51 22.92
C GLN A 179 -10.85 13.94 22.90
N GLN A 180 -11.78 12.99 23.01
CA GLN A 180 -13.16 13.34 23.37
C GLN A 180 -13.10 14.02 24.73
N ARG A 181 -13.52 15.29 24.81
CA ARG A 181 -13.82 15.92 26.10
C ARG A 181 -14.81 14.99 26.81
N GLY A 182 -14.37 14.36 27.90
CA GLY A 182 -15.23 13.51 28.70
C GLY A 182 -16.52 14.25 29.04
N ARG A 183 -17.66 13.59 28.86
CA ARG A 183 -18.95 14.09 29.38
C ARG A 183 -18.73 14.45 30.85
N PRO A 184 -19.12 15.65 31.33
CA PRO A 184 -19.00 15.99 32.73
C PRO A 184 -19.74 14.95 33.55
N THR A 185 -19.04 14.21 34.40
CA THR A 185 -19.65 13.32 35.38
C THR A 185 -20.52 14.19 36.28
N ARG A 186 -21.84 14.08 36.11
CA ARG A 186 -22.84 14.77 36.95
C ARG A 186 -22.61 14.28 38.38
N ARG A 187 -21.92 15.08 39.20
CA ARG A 187 -21.77 14.84 40.64
C ARG A 187 -23.19 14.79 41.23
N ARG A 188 -23.68 13.58 41.54
CA ARG A 188 -24.88 13.41 42.37
C ARG A 188 -24.56 14.00 43.74
N ARG A 189 -25.12 15.17 44.05
CA ARG A 189 -25.24 15.66 45.43
C ARG A 189 -26.05 14.62 46.19
N ARG A 190 -25.44 13.99 47.19
CA ARG A 190 -26.17 13.26 48.24
C ARG A 190 -26.72 14.33 49.19
N SER A 191 -28.04 14.35 49.35
CA SER A 191 -28.75 14.92 50.49
C SER A 191 -29.15 13.77 51.39
#